data_AF-A0A0T1PZC8-F1
#
_entry.id   AF-A0A0T1PZC8-F1
#
_cell.length_a   1.000
_cell.length_b   1.000
_cell.length_c   1.000
_cell.angle_alpha   90.00
_cell.angle_beta   90.00
_cell.angle_gamma   90.00
#
_symmetry.space_group_name_H-M   'P 1'
#
loop_
_entity.id
_entity.type
_entity.pdbx_description
1 polymer ?
#
loop_
_entity_poly.entity_id
_entity_poly.type
_entity_poly.pdbx_seq_one_letter_code
_entity_poly.pdbx_strand_id
1 'polypeptide(L)'
;MTPASTPDPDTGPATDATNVDAEAEAEAEVDRIREAFVREAHDVTPSPVPLAALMREGRKARRRRRTATFSALTVLGAATAAAAVAGVMAARPSLPAPAPIAAPPSAVAPRVPTPKATPTSAKPTPTPVRVVASGQRIDAGKGWKVWLTAEGKHWAGPDGLENSRSVTDGNIDTAVPGVSHQAHTSPAGGFHSGLYYGTRAVGRVELKGPGSTRTAATLLELPGRPGWGVWYAHAGRGAGEAGLAMYDRAGKLLAELPG
;
A
#
# COMPACT_ATOMS: atom_id res chain seq x y z
N MET A 1 -52.85 -44.60 -41.80
CA MET A 1 -53.48 -43.28 -41.97
C MET A 1 -54.01 -42.91 -40.60
N THR A 2 -53.23 -42.13 -39.86
CA THR A 2 -53.38 -41.87 -38.42
C THR A 2 -53.19 -40.36 -38.23
N PRO A 3 -54.05 -39.68 -37.47
CA PRO A 3 -54.14 -38.22 -37.52
C PRO A 3 -53.00 -37.53 -36.78
N ALA A 4 -52.72 -36.31 -37.24
CA ALA A 4 -51.77 -35.37 -36.64
C ALA A 4 -52.26 -34.89 -35.27
N SER A 5 -51.39 -34.95 -34.26
CA SER A 5 -51.57 -34.23 -32.99
C SER A 5 -50.90 -32.87 -33.09
N THR A 6 -51.71 -31.84 -32.89
CA THR A 6 -51.36 -30.43 -32.69
C THR A 6 -50.40 -30.25 -31.50
N PRO A 7 -49.38 -29.38 -31.60
CA PRO A 7 -48.58 -29.00 -30.43
C PRO A 7 -49.33 -27.97 -29.57
N ASP A 8 -49.33 -28.23 -28.27
CA ASP A 8 -49.90 -27.43 -27.18
C ASP A 8 -49.09 -26.13 -26.99
N PRO A 9 -49.70 -24.93 -27.01
CA PRO A 9 -49.01 -23.68 -26.77
C PRO A 9 -49.26 -23.19 -25.34
N ASP A 10 -48.74 -23.88 -24.33
CA ASP A 10 -48.63 -23.25 -23.00
C ASP A 10 -47.56 -23.90 -22.13
N THR A 11 -46.32 -23.42 -22.26
CA THR A 11 -45.29 -23.63 -21.24
C THR A 11 -44.40 -22.39 -21.18
N GLY A 12 -44.98 -21.29 -20.69
CA GLY A 12 -44.27 -20.12 -20.17
C GLY A 12 -43.99 -20.27 -18.67
N PRO A 13 -42.94 -19.62 -18.12
CA PRO A 13 -42.30 -20.05 -16.88
C PRO A 13 -43.07 -19.64 -15.63
N ALA A 14 -43.52 -20.62 -14.86
CA ALA A 14 -44.14 -20.44 -13.54
C ALA A 14 -43.14 -20.08 -12.41
N THR A 15 -42.01 -19.44 -12.74
CA THR A 15 -40.92 -19.14 -11.78
C THR A 15 -40.81 -17.67 -11.38
N ASP A 16 -41.67 -16.79 -11.92
CA ASP A 16 -41.55 -15.34 -11.72
C ASP A 16 -42.42 -14.83 -10.54
N ALA A 17 -43.64 -15.36 -10.39
CA ALA A 17 -44.56 -14.92 -9.34
C ALA A 17 -44.03 -15.21 -7.92
N THR A 18 -43.38 -16.36 -7.72
CA THR A 18 -42.87 -16.78 -6.41
C THR A 18 -41.68 -15.94 -5.92
N ASN A 19 -40.92 -15.34 -6.83
CA ASN A 19 -39.81 -14.45 -6.46
C ASN A 19 -40.30 -13.05 -6.08
N VAL A 20 -41.33 -12.54 -6.75
CA VAL A 20 -41.92 -11.23 -6.43
C VAL A 20 -42.56 -11.24 -5.04
N ASP A 21 -43.21 -12.35 -4.67
CA ASP A 21 -43.79 -12.52 -3.33
C ASP A 21 -42.70 -12.59 -2.24
N ALA A 22 -41.58 -13.29 -2.51
CA ALA A 22 -40.46 -13.41 -1.57
C ALA A 22 -39.69 -12.09 -1.38
N GLU A 23 -39.52 -11.29 -2.43
CA GLU A 23 -38.89 -9.97 -2.35
C GLU A 23 -39.76 -8.97 -1.57
N ALA A 24 -41.08 -9.00 -1.77
CA ALA A 24 -42.02 -8.18 -1.02
C ALA A 24 -42.05 -8.54 0.48
N GLU A 25 -41.96 -9.83 0.82
CA GLU A 25 -41.84 -10.28 2.22
C GLU A 25 -40.53 -9.84 2.86
N ALA A 26 -39.41 -9.90 2.13
CA ALA A 26 -38.12 -9.44 2.61
C ALA A 26 -38.08 -7.92 2.84
N GLU A 27 -38.68 -7.14 1.95
CA GLU A 27 -38.80 -5.68 2.10
C GLU A 27 -39.67 -5.31 3.31
N ALA A 28 -40.79 -6.00 3.51
CA ALA A 28 -41.65 -5.81 4.68
C ALA A 28 -40.95 -6.17 6.01
N GLU A 29 -40.09 -7.18 6.01
CA GLU A 29 -39.28 -7.54 7.19
C GLU A 29 -38.20 -6.50 7.46
N VAL A 30 -37.53 -5.97 6.44
CA VAL A 30 -36.56 -4.88 6.57
C VAL A 30 -37.21 -3.61 7.13
N ASP A 31 -38.41 -3.27 6.66
CA ASP A 31 -39.15 -2.12 7.17
C ASP A 31 -39.60 -2.33 8.62
N ARG A 32 -40.05 -3.54 8.98
CA ARG A 32 -40.37 -3.89 10.37
C ARG A 32 -39.16 -3.75 11.29
N ILE A 33 -37.99 -4.21 10.84
CA ILE A 33 -36.72 -4.07 11.59
C ILE A 33 -36.35 -2.59 11.72
N ARG A 34 -36.45 -1.81 10.63
CA ARG A 34 -36.17 -0.36 10.64
C ARG A 34 -37.08 0.37 11.62
N GLU A 35 -38.37 0.08 11.64
CA GLU A 35 -39.32 0.67 12.58
C GLU A 35 -39.01 0.30 14.04
N ALA A 36 -38.61 -0.94 14.30
CA ALA A 36 -38.19 -1.37 15.63
C ALA A 36 -36.95 -0.58 16.11
N PHE A 37 -35.95 -0.40 15.24
CA PHE A 37 -34.77 0.41 15.55
C PHE A 37 -35.11 1.89 15.75
N VAL A 38 -35.98 2.47 14.94
CA VAL A 38 -36.41 3.87 15.09
C VAL A 38 -37.16 4.07 16.41
N ARG A 39 -38.04 3.13 16.78
CA ARG A 39 -38.79 3.17 18.04
C ARG A 39 -37.85 3.13 19.25
N GLU A 40 -36.86 2.24 19.23
CA GLU A 40 -35.90 2.10 20.33
C GLU A 40 -34.91 3.28 20.38
N ALA A 41 -34.48 3.80 19.23
CA ALA A 41 -33.54 4.90 19.16
C ALA A 41 -34.10 6.21 19.74
N HIS A 42 -35.42 6.39 19.76
CA HIS A 42 -36.07 7.57 20.34
C HIS A 42 -35.91 7.66 21.87
N ASP A 43 -35.72 6.53 22.56
CA ASP A 43 -35.55 6.48 24.02
C ASP A 43 -34.08 6.59 24.46
N VAL A 44 -33.14 6.54 23.52
CA VAL A 44 -31.71 6.71 23.80
C VAL A 44 -31.36 8.19 23.80
N THR A 45 -31.32 8.80 24.98
CA THR A 45 -30.72 10.13 25.14
C THR A 45 -29.19 10.03 25.00
N PRO A 46 -28.55 10.63 23.99
CA PRO A 46 -27.11 10.58 23.85
C PRO A 46 -26.43 11.25 25.04
N SER A 47 -25.49 10.57 25.67
CA SER A 47 -24.68 11.15 26.74
C SER A 47 -23.89 12.36 26.21
N PRO A 48 -23.86 13.49 26.94
CA PRO A 48 -23.15 14.68 26.48
C PRO A 48 -21.67 14.38 26.31
N VAL A 49 -21.17 14.57 25.08
CA VAL A 49 -19.76 14.33 24.74
C VAL A 49 -18.89 15.30 25.53
N PRO A 50 -17.93 14.83 26.35
CA PRO A 50 -17.09 15.70 27.19
C PRO A 50 -15.98 16.37 26.37
N LEU A 51 -16.36 17.23 25.42
CA LEU A 51 -15.46 17.94 24.51
C LEU A 51 -14.39 18.73 25.26
N ALA A 52 -14.75 19.34 26.39
CA ALA A 52 -13.80 20.09 27.22
C ALA A 52 -12.68 19.21 27.80
N ALA A 53 -12.99 17.96 28.19
CA ALA A 53 -12.01 17.01 28.68
C ALA A 53 -11.08 16.56 27.54
N LEU A 54 -11.64 16.25 26.37
CA LEU A 54 -10.89 15.86 25.17
C LEU A 54 -9.95 16.99 24.70
N MET A 55 -10.43 18.24 24.63
CA MET A 55 -9.62 19.39 24.25
C MET A 55 -8.50 19.70 25.26
N ARG A 56 -8.74 19.47 26.55
CA ARG A 56 -7.73 19.63 27.61
C ARG A 56 -6.63 18.59 27.48
N GLU A 57 -7.00 17.34 27.18
CA GLU A 57 -6.04 16.25 27.00
C GLU A 57 -5.20 16.46 25.74
N GLY A 58 -5.81 16.86 24.62
CA GLY A 58 -5.10 17.22 23.39
C GLY A 58 -4.11 18.38 23.60
N ARG A 59 -4.47 19.40 24.39
CA ARG A 59 -3.57 20.51 24.75
C ARG A 59 -2.37 20.07 25.59
N LYS A 60 -2.55 19.14 26.53
CA LYS A 60 -1.44 18.58 27.33
C LYS A 60 -0.48 17.77 26.46
N ALA A 61 -1.01 16.91 25.58
CA ALA A 61 -0.20 16.15 24.63
C ALA A 61 0.63 17.07 23.71
N ARG A 62 0.02 18.15 23.19
CA ARG A 62 0.72 19.14 22.35
C ARG A 62 1.84 19.89 23.07
N ARG A 63 1.65 20.21 24.37
CA ARG A 63 2.67 20.90 25.18
C ARG A 63 3.87 20.00 25.50
N ARG A 64 3.64 18.73 25.86
CA ARG A 64 4.73 17.77 26.14
C ARG A 64 5.67 17.57 24.94
N ARG A 65 5.13 17.60 23.71
CA ARG A 65 5.91 17.48 22.47
C ARG A 65 6.81 18.70 22.19
N ARG A 66 6.49 19.90 22.70
CA ARG A 66 7.30 21.12 22.47
C ARG A 66 8.48 21.27 23.44
N THR A 67 8.46 20.59 24.58
CA THR A 67 9.57 20.58 25.55
C THR A 67 10.69 19.59 25.22
N ALA A 68 10.45 18.63 24.30
CA ALA A 68 11.47 17.68 23.87
C ALA A 68 12.35 18.19 22.72
N THR A 69 12.07 19.37 22.15
CA THR A 69 12.78 19.91 20.97
C THR A 69 13.81 21.00 21.29
N PHE A 70 13.96 21.41 22.56
CA PHE A 70 14.87 22.50 22.96
C PHE A 70 16.08 22.07 23.81
N SER A 71 16.26 20.78 24.13
CA SER A 71 17.41 20.28 24.90
C SER A 71 18.54 19.65 24.07
N ALA A 72 18.41 19.59 22.73
CA ALA A 72 19.43 19.00 21.86
C ALA A 72 20.26 20.03 21.07
N LEU A 73 19.97 21.33 21.19
CA LEU A 73 20.59 22.38 20.36
C LEU A 73 21.62 23.27 21.09
N THR A 74 21.97 23.00 22.35
CA THR A 74 22.95 23.81 23.11
C THR A 74 24.32 23.19 23.32
N VAL A 75 24.57 21.93 22.92
CA VAL A 75 25.92 21.30 23.08
C VAL A 75 26.72 21.22 21.78
N LEU A 76 26.11 21.43 20.61
CA LEU A 76 26.81 21.30 19.32
C LEU A 76 27.04 22.64 18.58
N GLY A 77 27.15 23.75 19.33
CA GLY A 77 27.46 25.07 18.78
C GLY A 77 28.90 25.55 19.01
N ALA A 78 29.71 24.83 19.79
CA ALA A 78 31.03 25.29 20.22
C ALA A 78 32.22 24.59 19.54
N ALA A 79 32.00 23.67 18.58
CA ALA A 79 33.07 22.80 18.06
C ALA A 79 33.42 22.97 16.57
N THR A 80 32.85 23.95 15.86
CA THR A 80 33.07 24.12 14.40
C THR A 80 33.82 25.38 13.99
N ALA A 81 34.49 26.06 14.93
CA ALA A 81 35.29 27.26 14.65
C ALA A 81 36.82 27.02 14.58
N ALA A 82 37.29 25.76 14.63
CA ALA A 82 38.73 25.46 14.76
C ALA A 82 39.37 24.66 13.59
N ALA A 83 38.65 24.36 12.51
CA ALA A 83 39.22 23.61 11.38
C ALA A 83 39.12 24.40 10.06
N ALA A 84 39.70 25.60 10.06
CA ALA A 84 40.15 26.26 8.85
C ALA A 84 41.64 25.91 8.61
N VAL A 85 42.00 25.81 7.33
CA VAL A 85 43.37 25.90 6.79
C VAL A 85 44.23 24.62 6.81
N ALA A 86 44.04 23.74 5.81
CA ALA A 86 45.14 22.98 5.19
C ALA A 86 44.69 22.31 3.88
N GLY A 87 45.31 22.68 2.75
CA GLY A 87 45.28 21.87 1.51
C GLY A 87 44.94 22.62 0.22
N VAL A 88 45.78 23.56 -0.19
CA VAL A 88 45.82 24.11 -1.56
C VAL A 88 47.03 23.51 -2.30
N MET A 89 46.86 23.26 -3.61
CA MET A 89 47.82 22.84 -4.66
C MET A 89 47.90 21.31 -4.89
N ALA A 90 47.88 20.78 -6.12
CA ALA A 90 48.24 21.35 -7.42
C ALA A 90 47.42 20.74 -8.57
N ALA A 91 47.06 21.57 -9.56
CA ALA A 91 46.53 21.16 -10.85
C ALA A 91 47.62 21.32 -11.92
N ARG A 92 47.78 20.32 -12.81
CA ARG A 92 48.45 20.46 -14.11
C ARG A 92 47.75 19.59 -15.17
N PRO A 93 47.55 20.10 -16.40
CA PRO A 93 46.93 19.35 -17.51
C PRO A 93 47.96 18.78 -18.49
N SER A 94 47.62 17.68 -19.19
CA SER A 94 48.31 17.26 -20.42
C SER A 94 47.36 16.50 -21.38
N LEU A 95 47.32 16.96 -22.64
CA LEU A 95 46.77 16.33 -23.86
C LEU A 95 47.91 15.57 -24.60
N PRO A 96 47.70 14.94 -25.78
CA PRO A 96 46.76 13.89 -26.19
C PRO A 96 47.48 12.65 -26.83
N ALA A 97 46.69 11.70 -27.36
CA ALA A 97 47.00 10.34 -27.87
C ALA A 97 48.11 10.19 -28.94
N PRO A 98 48.50 8.92 -29.22
CA PRO A 98 48.21 8.36 -30.56
C PRO A 98 47.71 6.90 -30.56
N ALA A 99 46.98 6.55 -31.62
CA ALA A 99 46.46 5.21 -31.94
C ALA A 99 47.52 4.26 -32.55
N PRO A 100 47.26 2.94 -32.58
CA PRO A 100 47.49 2.22 -33.83
C PRO A 100 46.44 1.14 -34.19
N ILE A 101 46.02 1.21 -35.47
CA ILE A 101 45.95 0.17 -36.54
C ILE A 101 45.17 -1.14 -36.31
N ALA A 102 44.41 -1.50 -37.35
CA ALA A 102 43.43 -2.58 -37.47
C ALA A 102 43.93 -3.88 -38.14
N ALA A 103 43.08 -4.92 -37.99
CA ALA A 103 42.82 -6.13 -38.82
C ALA A 103 43.53 -7.46 -38.43
N PRO A 104 43.01 -8.66 -38.80
CA PRO A 104 41.72 -9.08 -39.43
C PRO A 104 40.93 -10.18 -38.64
N PRO A 105 39.73 -10.64 -39.09
CA PRO A 105 38.83 -11.51 -38.30
C PRO A 105 39.10 -13.02 -38.48
N SER A 106 38.84 -13.82 -37.43
CA SER A 106 38.81 -15.28 -37.52
C SER A 106 37.48 -15.89 -37.05
N ALA A 107 36.82 -16.46 -38.06
CA ALA A 107 36.07 -17.71 -38.09
C ALA A 107 35.02 -18.04 -37.00
N VAL A 108 33.78 -18.07 -37.48
CA VAL A 108 32.63 -18.78 -36.90
C VAL A 108 32.87 -20.29 -36.91
N ALA A 109 32.60 -20.96 -35.79
CA ALA A 109 32.33 -22.39 -35.73
C ALA A 109 31.10 -22.66 -34.82
N PRO A 110 30.24 -23.63 -35.18
CA PRO A 110 28.88 -23.75 -34.66
C PRO A 110 28.84 -24.40 -33.27
N ARG A 111 28.16 -23.78 -32.31
CA ARG A 111 27.77 -24.46 -31.07
C ARG A 111 26.40 -25.08 -31.22
N VAL A 112 26.43 -26.41 -31.22
CA VAL A 112 25.37 -27.38 -30.95
C VAL A 112 24.29 -26.83 -30.00
N PRO A 113 22.98 -26.99 -30.29
CA PRO A 113 21.92 -26.60 -29.36
C PRO A 113 21.95 -27.53 -28.15
N THR A 114 22.42 -27.03 -27.00
CA THR A 114 22.26 -27.70 -25.72
C THR A 114 20.81 -27.58 -25.23
N PRO A 115 20.32 -28.61 -24.51
CA PRO A 115 18.90 -28.86 -24.31
C PRO A 115 18.19 -27.80 -23.47
N LYS A 116 16.92 -27.58 -23.84
CA LYS A 116 15.90 -26.75 -23.18
C LYS A 116 15.97 -26.92 -21.66
N ALA A 117 16.53 -25.93 -20.98
CA ALA A 117 16.49 -25.84 -19.53
C ALA A 117 15.02 -25.81 -19.09
N THR A 118 14.61 -26.81 -18.33
CA THR A 118 13.39 -26.80 -17.52
C THR A 118 13.37 -25.49 -16.72
N PRO A 119 12.25 -24.74 -16.66
CA PRO A 119 12.21 -23.51 -15.88
C PRO A 119 12.35 -23.87 -14.40
N THR A 120 13.56 -23.78 -13.86
CA THR A 120 13.77 -23.59 -12.43
C THR A 120 12.96 -22.35 -12.06
N SER A 121 11.99 -22.53 -11.16
CA SER A 121 11.19 -21.45 -10.60
C SER A 121 12.14 -20.38 -10.08
N ALA A 122 12.29 -19.29 -10.84
CA ALA A 122 13.21 -18.21 -10.49
C ALA A 122 12.68 -17.56 -9.21
N LYS A 123 13.56 -17.44 -8.20
CA LYS A 123 13.21 -16.79 -6.95
C LYS A 123 12.75 -15.36 -7.26
N PRO A 124 11.54 -14.95 -6.82
CA PRO A 124 11.01 -13.63 -7.18
C PRO A 124 11.90 -12.52 -6.65
N THR A 125 12.22 -11.56 -7.52
CA THR A 125 13.12 -10.42 -7.26
C THR A 125 12.53 -9.47 -6.19
N PRO A 126 13.35 -8.88 -5.30
CA PRO A 126 12.90 -7.82 -4.40
C PRO A 126 12.41 -6.58 -5.15
N THR A 127 11.40 -5.89 -4.61
CA THR A 127 11.00 -4.57 -5.08
C THR A 127 11.98 -3.53 -4.55
N PRO A 128 12.54 -2.65 -5.42
CA PRO A 128 13.31 -1.50 -4.96
C PRO A 128 12.50 -0.60 -4.02
N VAL A 129 13.08 -0.24 -2.89
CA VAL A 129 12.50 0.74 -1.96
C VAL A 129 12.93 2.14 -2.40
N ARG A 130 11.96 3.00 -2.68
CA ARG A 130 12.21 4.40 -3.08
C ARG A 130 12.28 5.29 -1.84
N VAL A 131 13.39 5.98 -1.65
CA VAL A 131 13.52 6.99 -0.59
C VAL A 131 12.92 8.31 -1.09
N VAL A 132 12.04 8.92 -0.31
CA VAL A 132 11.32 10.16 -0.66
C VAL A 132 11.41 11.17 0.48
N ALA A 133 11.41 12.46 0.17
CA ALA A 133 11.44 13.49 1.20
C ALA A 133 10.12 13.49 2.00
N SER A 134 10.19 13.90 3.27
CA SER A 134 8.99 14.08 4.09
C SER A 134 8.05 15.11 3.44
N GLY A 135 6.77 14.76 3.29
CA GLY A 135 5.76 15.57 2.63
C GLY A 135 5.80 15.54 1.09
N GLN A 136 6.76 14.84 0.48
CA GLN A 136 6.82 14.72 -0.98
C GLN A 136 5.66 13.86 -1.50
N ARG A 137 4.77 14.49 -2.29
CA ARG A 137 3.64 13.82 -2.94
C ARG A 137 4.11 13.03 -4.16
N ILE A 138 3.93 11.73 -4.11
CA ILE A 138 4.22 10.80 -5.19
C ILE A 138 2.94 10.52 -5.96
N ASP A 139 3.00 10.64 -7.28
CA ASP A 139 1.93 10.15 -8.16
C ASP A 139 1.91 8.61 -8.11
N ALA A 140 0.84 8.06 -7.55
CA ALA A 140 0.60 6.64 -7.45
C ALA A 140 -0.27 6.12 -8.61
N GLY A 141 -0.55 6.95 -9.61
CA GLY A 141 -1.33 6.63 -10.80
C GLY A 141 -2.84 6.73 -10.58
N LYS A 142 -3.58 6.92 -11.67
CA LYS A 142 -5.06 7.02 -11.70
C LYS A 142 -5.62 8.07 -10.72
N GLY A 143 -4.94 9.20 -10.59
CA GLY A 143 -5.34 10.30 -9.71
C GLY A 143 -4.99 10.12 -8.23
N TRP A 144 -4.37 8.99 -7.85
CA TRP A 144 -3.93 8.77 -6.47
C TRP A 144 -2.59 9.44 -6.19
N LYS A 145 -2.48 10.05 -5.01
CA LYS A 145 -1.24 10.60 -4.47
C LYS A 145 -0.92 9.95 -3.14
N VAL A 146 0.35 9.64 -2.89
CA VAL A 146 0.84 9.07 -1.63
C VAL A 146 2.03 9.88 -1.14
N TRP A 147 2.09 10.15 0.16
CA TRP A 147 3.26 10.79 0.79
C TRP A 147 3.48 10.28 2.20
N LEU A 148 4.71 10.46 2.68
CA LEU A 148 5.13 10.06 4.01
C LEU A 148 5.52 11.29 4.80
N THR A 149 5.24 11.28 6.09
CA THR A 149 5.77 12.23 7.08
C THR A 149 6.34 11.45 8.24
N ALA A 150 7.10 12.09 9.13
CA ALA A 150 7.59 11.42 10.33
C ALA A 150 6.45 10.81 11.20
N GLU A 151 5.23 11.34 11.07
CA GLU A 151 4.06 10.90 11.84
C GLU A 151 3.31 9.71 11.21
N GLY A 152 3.51 9.45 9.90
CA GLY A 152 2.86 8.34 9.22
C GLY A 152 2.63 8.54 7.72
N LYS A 153 1.79 7.64 7.17
CA LYS A 153 1.35 7.61 5.76
C LYS A 153 0.22 8.61 5.55
N HIS A 154 0.23 9.25 4.39
CA HIS A 154 -0.87 10.06 3.89
C HIS A 154 -1.16 9.74 2.44
N TRP A 155 -2.41 9.91 2.02
CA TRP A 155 -2.82 9.70 0.64
C TRP A 155 -4.03 10.54 0.27
N ALA A 156 -4.20 10.82 -1.01
CA ALA A 156 -5.39 11.46 -1.57
C ALA A 156 -5.84 10.71 -2.80
N GLY A 157 -7.15 10.54 -2.94
CA GLY A 157 -7.77 9.94 -4.13
C GLY A 157 -8.07 10.96 -5.22
N PRO A 158 -8.69 10.51 -6.32
CA PRO A 158 -9.17 11.39 -7.39
C PRO A 158 -10.21 12.43 -6.94
N ASP A 159 -10.89 12.17 -5.82
CA ASP A 159 -11.81 13.10 -5.15
C ASP A 159 -11.11 14.27 -4.45
N GLY A 160 -9.78 14.21 -4.30
CA GLY A 160 -8.97 15.22 -3.64
C GLY A 160 -9.02 15.17 -2.11
N LEU A 161 -9.75 14.22 -1.50
CA LEU A 161 -9.85 14.11 -0.05
C LEU A 161 -8.58 13.49 0.53
N GLU A 162 -7.91 14.23 1.40
CA GLU A 162 -6.69 13.76 2.08
C GLU A 162 -7.04 12.85 3.26
N ASN A 163 -6.33 11.74 3.34
CA ASN A 163 -6.46 10.72 4.36
C ASN A 163 -5.09 10.41 4.97
N SER A 164 -5.07 9.92 6.21
CA SER A 164 -3.82 9.58 6.89
C SER A 164 -3.92 8.32 7.74
N ARG A 165 -2.77 7.67 7.93
CA ARG A 165 -2.59 6.56 8.88
C ARG A 165 -1.33 6.83 9.68
N SER A 166 -1.52 7.08 10.96
CA SER A 166 -0.43 7.36 11.90
C SER A 166 0.38 6.09 12.20
N VAL A 167 1.68 6.29 12.44
CA VAL A 167 2.58 5.29 13.02
C VAL A 167 2.97 5.66 14.47
N THR A 168 2.46 6.78 14.98
CA THR A 168 2.85 7.37 16.28
C THR A 168 1.70 7.53 17.27
N ASP A 169 0.49 7.11 16.90
CA ASP A 169 -0.71 7.20 17.72
C ASP A 169 -0.83 6.06 18.76
N GLY A 170 0.06 5.06 18.69
CA GLY A 170 0.05 3.89 19.56
C GLY A 170 -0.78 2.71 19.04
N ASN A 171 -1.44 2.85 17.88
CA ASN A 171 -2.23 1.77 17.28
C ASN A 171 -1.39 0.74 16.51
N ILE A 172 -0.10 0.99 16.34
CA ILE A 172 0.84 0.15 15.61
C ILE A 172 2.03 -0.14 16.52
N ASP A 173 2.29 -1.42 16.75
CA ASP A 173 3.53 -1.85 17.40
C ASP A 173 4.66 -1.94 16.36
N THR A 174 5.56 -0.96 16.38
CA THR A 174 6.73 -0.92 15.50
C THR A 174 7.92 -1.74 16.01
N ALA A 175 7.79 -2.45 17.14
CA ALA A 175 8.84 -3.35 17.62
C ALA A 175 8.83 -4.70 16.89
N VAL A 176 7.70 -5.08 16.29
CA VAL A 176 7.50 -6.35 15.60
C VAL A 176 7.19 -6.12 14.12
N PRO A 177 7.76 -6.89 13.18
CA PRO A 177 7.43 -6.79 11.77
C PRO A 177 5.92 -6.91 11.53
N GLY A 178 5.35 -5.96 10.80
CA GLY A 178 3.93 -5.96 10.46
C GLY A 178 3.62 -5.17 9.19
N VAL A 179 2.42 -5.38 8.68
CA VAL A 179 1.89 -4.70 7.50
C VAL A 179 0.44 -4.29 7.78
N SER A 180 0.04 -3.10 7.34
CA SER A 180 -1.36 -2.64 7.38
C SER A 180 -1.96 -2.62 5.99
N HIS A 181 -3.29 -2.60 5.90
CA HIS A 181 -4.03 -2.51 4.64
C HIS A 181 -5.09 -1.42 4.68
N GLN A 182 -5.14 -0.62 3.63
CA GLN A 182 -6.25 0.26 3.30
C GLN A 182 -6.54 0.08 1.81
N ALA A 183 -7.80 -0.18 1.47
CA ALA A 183 -8.26 -0.40 0.11
C ALA A 183 -9.32 0.64 -0.25
N HIS A 184 -9.29 1.09 -1.50
CA HIS A 184 -10.36 1.84 -2.12
C HIS A 184 -10.71 1.12 -3.43
N THR A 185 -11.79 0.35 -3.41
CA THR A 185 -12.14 -0.59 -4.48
C THR A 185 -13.43 -0.19 -5.18
N SER A 186 -13.51 -0.60 -6.44
CA SER A 186 -14.69 -0.50 -7.30
C SER A 186 -14.83 -1.79 -8.11
N PRO A 187 -15.96 -2.01 -8.80
CA PRO A 187 -16.11 -3.16 -9.70
C PRO A 187 -15.04 -3.25 -10.80
N ALA A 188 -14.35 -2.15 -11.13
CA ALA A 188 -13.28 -2.09 -12.13
C ALA A 188 -11.87 -2.40 -11.57
N GLY A 189 -11.75 -2.54 -10.23
CA GLY A 189 -10.48 -2.71 -9.52
C GLY A 189 -10.30 -1.67 -8.42
N GLY A 190 -9.12 -1.65 -7.81
CA GLY A 190 -8.88 -0.85 -6.61
C GLY A 190 -7.46 -0.32 -6.46
N PHE A 191 -7.37 0.77 -5.70
CA PHE A 191 -6.12 1.26 -5.15
C PHE A 191 -5.94 0.69 -3.75
N HIS A 192 -4.79 0.09 -3.49
CA HIS A 192 -4.44 -0.48 -2.21
C HIS A 192 -3.17 0.16 -1.70
N SER A 193 -3.13 0.48 -0.42
CA SER A 193 -1.93 1.02 0.21
C SER A 193 -1.88 0.65 1.69
N GLY A 194 -0.70 0.82 2.29
CA GLY A 194 -0.53 0.53 3.70
C GLY A 194 0.83 0.90 4.21
N LEU A 195 1.01 0.69 5.51
CA LEU A 195 2.30 0.76 6.17
C LEU A 195 2.93 -0.62 6.17
N TYR A 196 4.24 -0.69 6.05
CA TYR A 196 5.02 -1.78 6.60
C TYR A 196 5.88 -1.22 7.73
N TYR A 197 6.10 -1.98 8.80
CA TYR A 197 6.77 -1.49 9.99
C TYR A 197 7.47 -2.61 10.76
N GLY A 198 8.27 -2.24 11.76
CA GLY A 198 9.03 -3.17 12.60
C GLY A 198 10.14 -3.91 11.88
N THR A 199 10.57 -3.43 10.71
CA THR A 199 11.67 -4.03 9.96
C THR A 199 12.38 -3.01 9.09
N ARG A 200 13.69 -3.20 8.92
CA ARG A 200 14.50 -2.49 7.93
C ARG A 200 14.89 -3.38 6.75
N ALA A 201 14.45 -4.64 6.77
CA ALA A 201 14.87 -5.68 5.84
C ALA A 201 13.81 -5.99 4.78
N VAL A 202 12.74 -5.19 4.68
CA VAL A 202 11.68 -5.39 3.68
C VAL A 202 12.30 -5.52 2.28
N GLY A 203 11.85 -6.56 1.58
CA GLY A 203 12.24 -6.84 0.21
C GLY A 203 11.06 -6.78 -0.75
N ARG A 204 9.85 -7.10 -0.30
CA ARG A 204 8.66 -7.09 -1.14
C ARG A 204 7.39 -7.08 -0.32
N VAL A 205 6.35 -6.42 -0.83
CA VAL A 205 4.96 -6.60 -0.38
C VAL A 205 4.15 -7.06 -1.59
N GLU A 206 3.39 -8.13 -1.43
CA GLU A 206 2.53 -8.70 -2.47
C GLU A 206 1.07 -8.66 -2.01
N LEU A 207 0.19 -8.18 -2.88
CA LEU A 207 -1.23 -8.47 -2.78
C LEU A 207 -1.51 -9.84 -3.37
N LYS A 208 -2.27 -10.64 -2.65
CA LYS A 208 -2.79 -11.94 -3.04
C LYS A 208 -4.24 -11.75 -3.45
N GLY A 209 -4.47 -11.52 -4.73
CA GLY A 209 -5.83 -11.41 -5.28
C GLY A 209 -6.49 -12.79 -5.43
N PRO A 210 -7.75 -12.83 -5.89
CA PRO A 210 -8.43 -14.09 -6.18
C PRO A 210 -7.64 -14.97 -7.16
N GLY A 211 -7.72 -16.28 -6.92
CA GLY A 211 -6.93 -17.29 -7.63
C GLY A 211 -5.45 -17.27 -7.26
N SER A 212 -4.57 -17.36 -8.26
CA SER A 212 -3.10 -17.29 -8.09
C SER A 212 -2.52 -15.91 -8.42
N THR A 213 -3.37 -14.89 -8.53
CA THR A 213 -2.96 -13.54 -8.92
C THR A 213 -2.14 -12.89 -7.82
N ARG A 214 -0.91 -12.50 -8.14
CA ARG A 214 -0.05 -11.73 -7.24
C ARG A 214 0.34 -10.41 -7.84
N THR A 215 0.15 -9.33 -7.08
CA THR A 215 0.53 -7.98 -7.49
C THR A 215 1.61 -7.46 -6.56
N ALA A 216 2.80 -7.22 -7.09
CA ALA A 216 3.88 -6.59 -6.34
C ALA A 216 3.56 -5.12 -6.09
N ALA A 217 3.69 -4.68 -4.84
CA ALA A 217 3.52 -3.29 -4.47
C ALA A 217 4.79 -2.47 -4.69
N THR A 218 4.63 -1.17 -4.91
CA THR A 218 5.72 -0.18 -4.83
C THR A 218 5.99 0.16 -3.37
N LEU A 219 7.26 0.30 -2.99
CA LEU A 219 7.69 0.56 -1.61
C LEU A 219 8.35 1.95 -1.49
N LEU A 220 7.97 2.70 -0.46
CA LEU A 220 8.47 4.05 -0.17
C LEU A 220 8.98 4.14 1.27
N GLU A 221 10.10 4.84 1.49
CA GLU A 221 10.61 5.16 2.84
C GLU A 221 11.04 6.63 2.95
N LEU A 222 11.05 7.13 4.18
CA LEU A 222 11.77 8.36 4.52
C LEU A 222 13.28 8.09 4.61
N PRO A 223 14.12 9.13 4.45
CA PRO A 223 15.56 9.02 4.68
C PRO A 223 15.87 8.56 6.12
N GLY A 224 17.02 7.90 6.30
CA GLY A 224 17.47 7.46 7.62
C GLY A 224 16.92 6.10 8.08
N ARG A 225 16.14 5.40 7.25
CA ARG A 225 15.63 4.03 7.49
C ARG A 225 14.92 3.91 8.85
N PRO A 226 13.75 4.55 9.01
CA PRO A 226 13.05 4.63 10.28
C PRO A 226 12.48 3.29 10.77
N GLY A 227 12.63 2.20 10.00
CA GLY A 227 12.10 0.88 10.36
C GLY A 227 10.63 0.68 9.97
N TRP A 228 10.09 1.62 9.20
CA TRP A 228 8.78 1.57 8.60
C TRP A 228 8.78 2.31 7.27
N GLY A 229 7.77 2.05 6.44
CA GLY A 229 7.55 2.73 5.17
C GLY A 229 6.13 2.50 4.67
N VAL A 230 5.89 2.90 3.44
CA VAL A 230 4.58 2.79 2.79
C VAL A 230 4.69 1.85 1.60
N TRP A 231 3.66 1.05 1.41
CA TRP A 231 3.46 0.29 0.18
C TRP A 231 2.19 0.76 -0.53
N TYR A 232 2.16 0.66 -1.86
CA TYR A 232 0.94 0.85 -2.64
C TYR A 232 0.93 0.02 -3.92
N ALA A 233 -0.27 -0.33 -4.40
CA ALA A 233 -0.50 -1.08 -5.63
C ALA A 233 -1.86 -0.75 -6.23
N HIS A 234 -1.98 -0.96 -7.54
CA HIS A 234 -3.28 -1.05 -8.22
C HIS A 234 -3.56 -2.52 -8.49
N ALA A 235 -4.72 -2.99 -8.08
CA ALA A 235 -5.15 -4.35 -8.34
C ALA A 235 -6.43 -4.38 -9.18
N GLY A 236 -6.60 -5.48 -9.92
CA GLY A 236 -7.76 -5.69 -10.78
C GLY A 236 -9.05 -5.99 -10.00
N ARG A 237 -10.07 -6.40 -10.74
CA ARG A 237 -11.38 -6.79 -10.18
C ARG A 237 -11.22 -7.88 -9.12
N GLY A 238 -12.03 -7.83 -8.06
CA GLY A 238 -12.03 -8.83 -6.99
C GLY A 238 -10.90 -8.70 -5.97
N ALA A 239 -10.02 -7.69 -6.07
CA ALA A 239 -8.91 -7.50 -5.13
C ALA A 239 -9.30 -6.81 -3.81
N GLY A 240 -10.59 -6.54 -3.58
CA GLY A 240 -11.07 -5.94 -2.31
C GLY A 240 -10.76 -6.82 -1.10
N GLU A 241 -10.87 -8.14 -1.27
CA GLU A 241 -10.54 -9.20 -0.32
C GLU A 241 -9.14 -9.76 -0.56
N ALA A 242 -8.22 -8.94 -1.08
CA ALA A 242 -6.86 -9.40 -1.33
C ALA A 242 -6.08 -9.51 -0.02
N GLY A 243 -5.58 -10.71 0.27
CA GLY A 243 -4.60 -10.90 1.33
C GLY A 243 -3.29 -10.18 1.01
N LEU A 244 -2.44 -10.02 2.02
CA LEU A 244 -1.13 -9.37 1.87
C LEU A 244 -0.03 -10.26 2.44
N ALA A 245 1.10 -10.30 1.76
CA ALA A 245 2.32 -10.86 2.34
C ALA A 245 3.50 -9.90 2.18
N MET A 246 4.22 -9.71 3.27
CA MET A 246 5.46 -8.96 3.32
C MET A 246 6.63 -9.92 3.48
N TYR A 247 7.63 -9.78 2.63
CA TYR A 247 8.83 -10.59 2.60
C TYR A 247 10.07 -9.74 2.82
N ASP A 248 11.13 -10.32 3.37
CA ASP A 248 12.46 -9.72 3.36
C ASP A 248 13.14 -9.83 1.99
N ARG A 249 14.33 -9.25 1.84
CA ARG A 249 15.12 -9.34 0.60
C ARG A 249 15.57 -10.75 0.24
N ALA A 250 15.63 -11.65 1.21
CA ALA A 250 15.92 -13.06 1.01
C ALA A 250 14.65 -13.88 0.69
N GLY A 251 13.46 -13.26 0.63
CA GLY A 251 12.20 -13.94 0.37
C GLY A 251 11.59 -14.66 1.57
N LYS A 252 12.12 -14.46 2.79
CA LYS A 252 11.50 -14.95 4.01
C LYS A 252 10.24 -14.14 4.30
N LEU A 253 9.14 -14.82 4.63
CA LEU A 253 7.91 -14.16 5.07
C LEU A 253 8.15 -13.47 6.41
N LEU A 254 7.81 -12.19 6.48
CA LEU A 254 7.94 -11.35 7.68
C LEU A 254 6.58 -11.11 8.36
N ALA A 255 5.54 -10.84 7.56
CA ALA A 255 4.18 -10.62 8.05
C ALA A 255 3.16 -10.95 6.96
N GLU A 256 1.94 -11.28 7.35
CA GLU A 256 0.83 -11.56 6.45
C GLU A 256 -0.49 -11.06 7.02
N LEU A 257 -1.39 -10.60 6.15
CA LEU A 257 -2.79 -10.33 6.47
C LEU A 257 -3.68 -11.21 5.59
N PRO A 258 -4.69 -11.87 6.16
CA PRO A 258 -5.70 -12.56 5.37
C PRO A 258 -6.55 -11.56 4.57
N GLY A 259 -7.10 -12.06 3.47
CA GLY A 259 -8.06 -11.35 2.62
C GLY A 259 -9.49 -11.59 3.05
#